data_AF-A0AAN0NBR0-F1
#
_entry.id   AF-A0AAN0NBR0-F1
#
_cell.length_a   1.000
_cell.length_b   1.000
_cell.length_c   1.000
_cell.angle_alpha   90.00
_cell.angle_beta   90.00
_cell.angle_gamma   90.00
#
_symmetry.space_group_name_H-M   'P 1'
#
loop_
_entity.id
_entity.type
_entity.pdbx_description
1 polymer ?
#
loop_
_entity_poly.entity_id
_entity_poly.type
_entity_poly.pdbx_seq_one_letter_code
_entity_poly.pdbx_strand_id
1 'polypeptide(L)'
;MVNKLLHLPANATAFADNDFARQRNQQYVIREIAAPIINTRNPNTLVNILDGAKNNISTNMSVDHMTSLMGYAITSIQTSPLEPMETFRIIQSQILGEPDEAPNGASVIRPYTTYVHNTRTLIDQNMETTPRTSR
;
A
#
# COMPACT_ATOMS: atom_id res chain seq x y z
N MET A 1 3.80 -18.91 -10.14
CA MET A 1 3.91 -17.56 -9.52
C MET A 1 2.77 -17.29 -8.53
N VAL A 2 1.51 -17.57 -8.88
CA VAL A 2 0.32 -17.37 -8.01
C VAL A 2 0.41 -18.08 -6.64
N ASN A 3 0.94 -19.31 -6.59
CA ASN A 3 1.08 -20.06 -5.33
C ASN A 3 2.05 -19.43 -4.30
N LYS A 4 2.99 -18.57 -4.73
CA LYS A 4 3.95 -17.94 -3.82
C LYS A 4 3.35 -16.73 -3.08
N LEU A 5 2.37 -16.07 -3.69
CA LEU A 5 1.73 -14.86 -3.14
C LEU A 5 0.68 -15.17 -2.07
N LEU A 6 0.09 -16.37 -2.08
CA LEU A 6 -0.93 -16.77 -1.10
C LEU A 6 -0.35 -17.09 0.30
N HIS A 7 0.91 -17.55 0.38
CA HIS A 7 1.50 -18.07 1.62
C HIS A 7 2.36 -17.06 2.40
N LEU A 8 2.87 -16.02 1.73
CA LEU A 8 3.68 -14.97 2.36
C LEU A 8 2.92 -14.06 3.36
N PRO A 9 1.64 -13.69 3.13
CA PRO A 9 0.91 -12.78 4.02
C PRO A 9 0.16 -13.48 5.17
N ALA A 10 0.18 -14.82 5.27
CA ALA A 10 -0.64 -15.56 6.23
C ALA A 10 0.13 -16.07 7.47
N ASN A 11 1.45 -16.21 7.39
CA ASN A 11 2.21 -16.93 8.43
C ASN A 11 2.67 -15.99 9.56
N ALA A 12 1.81 -15.81 10.57
CA ALA A 12 2.08 -14.96 11.74
C ALA A 12 3.07 -15.58 12.74
N THR A 13 3.20 -16.91 12.78
CA THR A 13 3.91 -17.65 13.84
C THR A 13 5.29 -18.15 13.43
N ALA A 14 5.69 -17.96 12.18
CA ALA A 14 6.93 -18.50 11.61
C ALA A 14 8.09 -17.49 11.55
N PHE A 15 7.88 -16.24 12.00
CA PHE A 15 8.87 -15.17 11.94
C PHE A 15 9.13 -14.59 13.34
N ALA A 16 10.38 -14.23 13.62
CA ALA A 16 10.82 -13.70 14.91
C ALA A 16 10.07 -12.43 15.38
N ASP A 17 9.46 -11.68 14.45
CA ASP A 17 8.69 -10.44 14.69
C ASP A 17 7.15 -10.64 14.61
N ASN A 18 6.66 -11.88 14.61
CA ASN A 18 5.24 -12.26 14.58
C ASN A 18 4.38 -11.49 13.53
N ASP A 19 3.33 -10.78 13.97
CA ASP A 19 2.41 -10.02 13.11
C ASP A 19 3.11 -8.89 12.34
N PHE A 20 4.14 -8.27 12.92
CA PHE A 20 4.86 -7.19 12.23
C PHE A 20 5.62 -7.69 11.01
N ALA A 21 6.12 -8.94 11.01
CA ALA A 21 6.66 -9.57 9.81
C ALA A 21 5.57 -9.79 8.75
N ARG A 22 4.37 -10.23 9.19
CA ARG A 22 3.21 -10.40 8.31
C ARG A 22 2.81 -9.09 7.65
N GLN A 23 2.76 -8.00 8.40
CA GLN A 23 2.47 -6.66 7.88
C GLN A 23 3.51 -6.23 6.84
N ARG A 24 4.80 -6.47 7.08
CA ARG A 24 5.86 -6.14 6.11
C ARG A 24 5.72 -6.96 4.82
N ASN A 25 5.38 -8.25 4.93
CA ASN A 25 5.11 -9.09 3.77
C ASN A 25 3.89 -8.61 2.98
N GLN A 26 2.82 -8.18 3.65
CA GLN A 26 1.64 -7.59 2.99
C GLN A 26 2.00 -6.32 2.21
N GLN A 27 2.86 -5.46 2.79
CA GLN A 27 3.33 -4.26 2.10
C GLN A 27 4.18 -4.60 0.87
N TYR A 28 5.00 -5.64 0.94
CA TYR A 28 5.75 -6.15 -0.21
C TYR A 28 4.80 -6.67 -1.31
N VAL A 29 3.80 -7.47 -0.95
CA VAL A 29 2.80 -7.98 -1.89
C VAL A 29 2.04 -6.84 -2.58
N ILE A 30 1.65 -5.78 -1.87
CA ILE A 30 1.00 -4.60 -2.44
C ILE A 30 1.88 -3.95 -3.52
N ARG A 31 3.19 -3.80 -3.25
CA ARG A 31 4.14 -3.24 -4.21
C ARG A 31 4.27 -4.12 -5.46
N GLU A 32 4.36 -5.44 -5.28
CA GLU A 32 4.45 -6.40 -6.38
C GLU A 32 3.16 -6.48 -7.21
N ILE A 33 1.99 -6.19 -6.63
CA ILE A 33 0.73 -6.08 -7.38
C ILE A 33 0.64 -4.75 -8.12
N ALA A 34 1.08 -3.65 -7.51
CA ALA A 34 1.09 -2.33 -8.14
C ALA A 34 2.07 -2.26 -9.33
N ALA A 35 3.21 -2.94 -9.24
CA ALA A 35 4.27 -2.87 -10.25
C ALA A 35 3.83 -3.27 -11.67
N PRO A 36 3.16 -4.42 -11.89
CA PRO A 36 2.62 -4.77 -13.20
C PRO A 36 1.59 -3.76 -13.71
N ILE A 37 0.70 -3.25 -12.86
CA ILE A 37 -0.34 -2.29 -13.24
C ILE A 37 0.31 -1.01 -13.79
N ILE A 38 1.29 -0.49 -13.05
CA ILE A 38 2.09 0.68 -13.40
C ILE A 38 2.91 0.41 -14.68
N ASN A 39 3.55 -0.76 -14.80
CA ASN A 39 4.41 -1.10 -15.93
C ASN A 39 3.66 -1.40 -17.23
N THR A 40 2.40 -1.79 -17.16
CA THR A 40 1.65 -2.22 -18.35
C THR A 40 1.41 -1.05 -19.31
N ARG A 41 1.35 0.20 -18.82
CA ARG A 41 1.15 1.43 -19.61
C ARG A 41 -0.01 1.34 -20.65
N ASN A 42 -0.93 0.39 -20.48
CA ASN A 42 -1.95 0.02 -21.45
C ASN A 42 -3.35 0.14 -20.82
N PRO A 43 -4.20 1.07 -21.30
CA PRO A 43 -5.56 1.25 -20.80
C PRO A 43 -6.46 0.00 -20.93
N ASN A 44 -6.22 -0.90 -21.88
CA ASN A 44 -7.05 -2.10 -22.04
C ASN A 44 -6.83 -3.14 -20.94
N THR A 45 -5.58 -3.30 -20.49
CA THR A 45 -5.28 -4.17 -19.34
C THR A 45 -5.98 -3.68 -18.08
N LEU A 46 -6.12 -2.37 -17.97
CA LEU A 46 -6.79 -1.72 -16.85
C LEU A 46 -8.27 -2.08 -16.74
N VAL A 47 -8.98 -2.01 -17.86
CA VAL A 47 -10.40 -2.38 -17.95
C VAL A 47 -10.58 -3.85 -17.59
N ASN A 48 -9.69 -4.71 -18.09
CA ASN A 48 -9.72 -6.14 -17.79
C ASN A 48 -9.47 -6.44 -16.30
N ILE A 49 -8.59 -5.69 -15.64
CA ILE A 49 -8.36 -5.83 -14.19
C ILE A 49 -9.60 -5.41 -13.40
N LEU A 50 -10.21 -4.28 -13.74
CA LEU A 50 -11.41 -3.80 -13.07
C LEU A 50 -12.58 -4.78 -13.25
N ASP A 51 -12.78 -5.31 -14.46
CA ASP A 51 -13.84 -6.26 -14.77
C ASP A 51 -13.64 -7.59 -14.00
N GLY A 52 -12.40 -8.11 -13.96
CA GLY A 52 -12.07 -9.32 -13.20
C GLY A 52 -12.17 -9.14 -11.67
N ALA A 53 -11.91 -7.95 -11.16
CA ALA A 53 -11.91 -7.66 -9.72
C ALA A 53 -13.30 -7.31 -9.16
N LYS A 54 -14.19 -6.75 -9.99
CA LYS A 54 -15.50 -6.22 -9.61
C LYS A 54 -16.35 -7.18 -8.76
N ASN A 55 -16.34 -8.46 -9.07
CA ASN A 55 -17.19 -9.45 -8.37
C ASN A 55 -16.60 -9.92 -7.04
N ASN A 56 -15.33 -9.60 -6.74
CA ASN A 56 -14.59 -10.14 -5.59
C ASN A 56 -13.99 -9.06 -4.69
N ILE A 57 -14.05 -7.78 -5.08
CA ILE A 57 -13.56 -6.64 -4.30
C ILE A 57 -14.70 -5.65 -4.10
N SER A 58 -15.01 -5.36 -2.84
CA SER A 58 -15.96 -4.29 -2.48
C SER A 58 -15.21 -2.96 -2.32
N THR A 59 -15.68 -1.91 -2.99
CA THR A 59 -15.09 -0.56 -2.90
C THR A 59 -16.18 0.52 -2.94
N ASN A 60 -15.90 1.66 -2.30
CA ASN A 60 -16.71 2.88 -2.41
C ASN A 60 -16.17 3.86 -3.47
N MET A 61 -15.08 3.51 -4.16
CA MET A 61 -14.55 4.30 -5.26
C MET A 61 -15.40 4.09 -6.52
N SER A 62 -15.89 5.17 -7.12
CA SER A 62 -16.62 5.09 -8.38
C SER A 62 -15.69 4.64 -9.53
N VAL A 63 -16.27 4.06 -10.57
CA VAL A 63 -15.52 3.69 -11.78
C VAL A 63 -14.78 4.89 -12.36
N ASP A 64 -15.42 6.07 -12.38
CA ASP A 64 -14.82 7.31 -12.88
C ASP A 64 -13.61 7.78 -12.08
N HIS A 65 -13.63 7.63 -10.75
CA HIS A 65 -12.47 7.95 -9.92
C HIS A 65 -11.33 6.96 -10.15
N MET A 66 -11.65 5.67 -10.30
CA MET A 66 -10.66 4.65 -10.62
C MET A 66 -10.01 4.93 -11.98
N THR A 67 -10.79 5.17 -13.03
CA THR A 67 -10.27 5.48 -14.38
C THR A 67 -9.44 6.76 -14.42
N SER A 68 -9.87 7.81 -13.70
CA SER A 68 -9.13 9.07 -13.59
C SER A 68 -7.77 8.89 -12.90
N LEU A 69 -7.74 8.18 -11.76
CA LEU A 69 -6.50 7.89 -11.03
C LEU A 69 -5.51 7.10 -11.88
N MET A 70 -6.01 6.11 -12.60
CA MET A 70 -5.18 5.25 -13.44
C MET A 70 -4.72 5.96 -14.72
N GLY A 71 -5.55 6.82 -15.30
CA GLY A 71 -5.17 7.69 -16.42
C GLY A 71 -4.04 8.65 -16.02
N TYR A 72 -4.19 9.31 -14.87
CA TYR A 72 -3.12 10.12 -14.27
C TYR A 72 -1.83 9.31 -14.11
N ALA A 73 -1.92 8.08 -13.58
CA ALA A 73 -0.76 7.22 -13.41
C ALA A 73 -0.02 6.93 -14.72
N ILE A 74 -0.76 6.55 -15.78
CA ILE A 74 -0.18 6.30 -17.10
C ILE A 74 0.49 7.56 -17.65
N THR A 75 -0.18 8.71 -17.57
CA THR A 75 0.37 9.99 -18.05
C THR A 75 1.65 10.35 -17.30
N SER A 76 1.66 10.30 -15.97
CA SER A 76 2.85 10.61 -15.17
C SER A 76 4.04 9.73 -15.55
N ILE A 77 3.84 8.41 -15.74
CA ILE A 77 4.90 7.47 -16.16
C ILE A 77 5.41 7.79 -17.56
N GLN A 78 4.52 8.17 -18.48
CA GLN A 78 4.92 8.51 -19.85
C GLN A 78 5.72 9.81 -19.93
N THR A 79 5.39 10.79 -19.07
CA THR A 79 6.07 12.10 -19.04
C THR A 79 7.30 12.15 -18.15
N SER A 80 7.45 11.17 -17.25
CA SER A 80 8.55 11.11 -16.29
C SER A 80 9.85 10.62 -16.96
N PRO A 81 11.00 11.24 -16.66
CA PRO A 81 12.30 10.72 -17.09
C PRO A 81 12.78 9.54 -16.21
N LEU A 82 12.06 9.21 -15.13
CA LEU A 82 12.39 8.12 -14.21
C LEU A 82 11.74 6.81 -14.66
N GLU A 83 12.24 5.69 -14.14
CA GLU A 83 11.57 4.41 -14.31
C GLU A 83 10.15 4.45 -13.71
N PRO A 84 9.19 3.63 -14.19
CA PRO A 84 7.79 3.68 -13.72
C PRO A 84 7.65 3.52 -12.20
N MET A 85 8.45 2.65 -11.60
CA MET A 85 8.46 2.40 -10.15
C MET A 85 9.14 3.51 -9.34
N GLU A 86 9.91 4.37 -10.01
CA GLU A 86 10.54 5.55 -9.42
C GLU A 86 9.68 6.80 -9.63
N THR A 87 8.81 6.78 -10.65
CA THR A 87 7.79 7.81 -10.89
C THR A 87 6.76 7.85 -9.76
N PHE A 88 6.37 6.67 -9.24
CA PHE A 88 5.50 6.54 -8.08
C PHE A 88 6.25 5.93 -6.90
N ARG A 89 6.68 6.77 -5.96
CA ARG A 89 7.33 6.30 -4.74
C ARG A 89 6.30 5.75 -3.75
N ILE A 90 6.25 4.43 -3.60
CA ILE A 90 5.49 3.77 -2.54
C ILE A 90 6.35 3.75 -1.27
N ILE A 91 5.92 4.48 -0.24
CA ILE A 91 6.60 4.51 1.06
C ILE A 91 5.89 3.55 2.02
N GLN A 92 6.69 2.70 2.68
CA GLN A 92 6.24 1.71 3.63
C GLN A 92 6.52 2.20 5.06
N SER A 93 5.54 2.08 5.96
CA SER A 93 5.73 2.35 7.39
C SER A 93 4.96 1.33 8.22
N GLN A 94 5.39 1.12 9.47
CA GLN A 94 4.75 0.21 10.41
C GLN A 94 4.51 0.96 11.72
N ILE A 95 3.39 0.70 12.39
CA ILE A 95 3.14 1.18 13.75
C ILE A 95 3.44 0.00 14.68
N LEU A 96 4.60 0.04 15.33
CA LEU A 96 4.99 -0.98 16.29
C LEU A 96 4.40 -0.70 17.69
N GLY A 97 4.37 -1.71 18.53
CA GLY A 97 3.85 -1.62 19.89
C GLY A 97 4.13 -2.88 20.71
N GLU A 98 3.62 -2.88 21.93
CA GLU A 98 3.77 -3.97 22.88
C GLU A 98 2.48 -4.77 23.00
N PRO A 99 2.55 -6.10 23.19
CA PRO A 99 1.39 -6.90 23.54
C PRO A 99 0.76 -6.42 24.84
N ASP A 100 -0.56 -6.34 24.85
CA ASP A 100 -1.37 -5.89 25.98
C ASP A 100 -2.73 -6.62 25.95
N GLU A 101 -3.53 -6.45 26.99
CA GLU A 101 -4.85 -7.08 27.12
C GLU A 101 -5.92 -6.02 27.35
N ALA A 102 -6.93 -5.98 26.48
CA ALA A 102 -8.07 -5.10 26.66
C ALA A 102 -8.94 -5.56 27.85
N PRO A 103 -9.78 -4.68 28.44
CA PRO A 103 -10.59 -5.02 29.62
C PRO A 103 -11.54 -6.22 29.47
N ASN A 104 -11.81 -6.66 28.23
CA ASN A 104 -12.63 -7.82 27.91
C ASN A 104 -11.80 -9.11 27.70
N GLY A 105 -10.50 -9.09 27.96
CA GLY A 105 -9.59 -10.23 27.78
C GLY A 105 -9.05 -10.41 26.36
N ALA A 106 -9.30 -9.46 25.46
CA ALA A 106 -8.77 -9.54 24.09
C ALA A 106 -7.30 -9.13 24.03
N SER A 107 -6.48 -9.90 23.32
CA SER A 107 -5.10 -9.50 23.00
C SER A 107 -5.12 -8.28 22.07
N VAL A 108 -4.39 -7.24 22.47
CA VAL A 108 -4.22 -6.01 21.71
C VAL A 108 -2.75 -5.65 21.61
N ILE A 109 -2.42 -4.78 20.67
CA ILE A 109 -1.09 -4.15 20.60
C ILE A 109 -1.28 -2.71 21.05
N ARG A 110 -0.57 -2.31 22.12
CA ARG A 110 -0.47 -0.92 22.55
C ARG A 110 0.61 -0.22 21.73
N PRO A 111 0.25 0.72 20.84
CA PRO A 111 1.23 1.34 19.95
C PRO A 111 2.26 2.18 20.70
N TYR A 112 3.50 2.15 20.24
CA TYR A 112 4.50 3.14 20.65
C TYR A 112 4.11 4.52 20.11
N THR A 113 4.00 5.51 21.00
CA THR A 113 3.60 6.88 20.64
C THR A 113 4.50 7.49 19.56
N THR A 114 5.81 7.22 19.63
CA THR A 114 6.79 7.63 18.62
C THR A 114 6.46 7.11 17.23
N TYR A 115 6.04 5.85 17.11
CA TYR A 115 5.69 5.26 15.81
C TYR A 115 4.41 5.84 15.25
N VAL A 116 3.40 6.07 16.10
CA VAL A 116 2.17 6.77 15.69
C VAL A 116 2.48 8.18 15.19
N HIS A 117 3.30 8.93 15.92
CA HIS A 117 3.71 10.28 15.54
C HIS A 117 4.49 10.31 14.21
N ASN A 118 5.44 9.40 14.05
CA ASN A 118 6.26 9.31 12.83
C ASN A 118 5.41 8.92 11.62
N THR A 119 4.51 7.95 11.75
CA THR A 119 3.58 7.57 10.67
C THR A 119 2.65 8.73 10.31
N ARG A 120 2.13 9.47 11.29
CA ARG A 120 1.31 10.66 11.02
C ARG A 120 2.09 11.72 10.26
N THR A 121 3.30 12.04 10.72
CA THR A 121 4.18 13.01 10.05
C THR A 121 4.48 12.59 8.61
N LEU A 122 4.72 11.31 8.38
CA LEU A 122 4.96 10.75 7.06
C LEU A 122 3.72 10.92 6.16
N ILE A 123 2.53 10.62 6.66
CA ILE A 123 1.27 10.84 5.90
C ILE A 123 1.13 12.31 5.55
N ASP A 124 1.25 13.20 6.54
CA ASP A 124 1.09 14.65 6.34
C ASP A 124 2.07 15.18 5.28
N GLN A 125 3.33 14.76 5.31
CA GLN A 125 4.34 15.12 4.31
C GLN A 125 4.02 14.64 2.89
N ASN A 126 3.33 13.50 2.74
CA ASN A 126 2.95 12.98 1.41
C ASN A 126 1.59 13.52 0.93
N MET A 127 0.85 14.23 1.78
CA MET A 127 -0.39 14.93 1.42
C MET A 127 -0.15 16.40 1.04
N GLU A 128 1.07 16.91 1.22
CA GLU A 128 1.43 18.28 0.86
C GLU A 128 1.44 18.47 -0.66
N THR A 129 0.57 19.36 -1.14
CA THR A 129 0.47 19.73 -2.56
C THR A 129 1.39 20.89 -2.95
N THR A 130 2.09 21.48 -1.98
CA THR A 130 3.03 22.59 -2.17
C THR A 130 4.33 22.31 -1.42
N PRO A 131 5.51 22.50 -2.04
CA PRO A 131 6.78 22.32 -1.35
C PRO A 131 6.90 23.27 -0.15
N ARG A 132 7.28 22.75 1.04
CA ARG A 132 7.65 23.61 2.17
C ARG A 132 8.88 24.42 1.78
N THR A 133 8.72 25.71 1.53
CA THR A 133 9.83 26.64 1.41
C THR A 133 10.50 26.75 2.78
N SER A 134 11.74 26.29 2.92
CA SER A 134 12.55 26.53 4.12
C SER A 134 12.71 28.04 4.32
N ARG A 135 12.30 28.54 5.49
CA ARG A 135 12.74 29.84 6.00
C ARG A 135 13.89 29.61 6.97
#